data_AF-A0A9P5DS91-F1
#
_entry.id   AF-A0A9P5DS91-F1
#
_cell.length_a   1.000
_cell.length_b   1.000
_cell.length_c   1.000
_cell.angle_alpha   90.00
_cell.angle_beta   90.00
_cell.angle_gamma   90.00
#
_symmetry.space_group_name_H-M   'P 1'
#
loop_
_entity.id
_entity.type
_entity.pdbx_description
1 polymer ?
#
loop_
_entity_poly.entity_id
_entity_poly.type
_entity_poly.pdbx_seq_one_letter_code
_entity_poly.pdbx_strand_id
1 'polypeptide(L)'
;MEIARRVWWYLIGTDSMISRFPGPHEGTYLINPKQMNIRKPLNADDEDLVEGQELVGKPMNCSTNMSYFLQRVRLAEVVRTFTDRVPLTSPSNPDVHSYDLVMEVDAEIDRFIEELPPFLKLNEKDLRELPSTDVRKKPGLIVQRHMMNVFVYGQRCKLHLPYLARGAVEAVYAHSRQVCLDSARMVIQTEQELEKEATTFNSTRLRLCLVLHSVFVAIIVLLLDFCLGAEPEKNEQKRQDLLEAWDILEASKELSKPTARIQDLLSQVMKKHKVTLPVSKQRQRPMGCENLPPTPSSSTAMVSNETTPNDAIHSVQELTDMGLNMDLDGMDWENLLWGLEAPLF
;
A
#
# COMPACT_ATOMS: atom_id res chain seq x y z
N MET A 1 0.33 -30.03 -2.92
CA MET A 1 1.63 -29.33 -2.96
C MET A 1 1.46 -27.93 -2.39
N GLU A 2 2.45 -27.42 -1.67
CA GLU A 2 2.36 -26.12 -0.97
C GLU A 2 2.33 -24.93 -1.94
N ILE A 3 3.12 -24.96 -3.01
CA ILE A 3 3.15 -23.92 -4.05
C ILE A 3 1.74 -23.66 -4.63
N ALA A 4 0.98 -24.70 -4.94
CA ALA A 4 -0.39 -24.55 -5.45
C ALA A 4 -1.32 -23.84 -4.44
N ARG A 5 -1.12 -24.05 -3.13
CA ARG A 5 -1.88 -23.33 -2.09
C ARG A 5 -1.52 -21.85 -2.11
N ARG A 6 -0.22 -21.53 -2.18
CA ARG A 6 0.27 -20.14 -2.23
C ARG A 6 -0.30 -19.38 -3.43
N VAL A 7 -0.24 -19.98 -4.63
CA VAL A 7 -0.82 -19.41 -5.85
C VAL A 7 -2.34 -19.20 -5.71
N TRP A 8 -3.07 -20.21 -5.23
CA TRP A 8 -4.52 -20.10 -5.11
C TRP A 8 -4.96 -19.01 -4.13
N TRP A 9 -4.33 -18.97 -2.96
CA TRP A 9 -4.61 -17.94 -1.96
C TRP A 9 -4.11 -16.54 -2.38
N TYR A 10 -3.09 -16.46 -3.25
CA TYR A 10 -2.71 -15.19 -3.87
C TYR A 10 -3.86 -14.62 -4.69
N LEU A 11 -4.42 -15.43 -5.60
CA LEU A 11 -5.52 -15.04 -6.47
C LEU A 11 -6.73 -14.56 -5.67
N ILE A 12 -7.14 -15.34 -4.67
CA ILE A 12 -8.29 -15.00 -3.81
C ILE A 12 -8.04 -13.71 -3.02
N GLY A 13 -6.85 -13.57 -2.43
CA GLY A 13 -6.49 -12.37 -1.69
C GLY A 13 -6.52 -11.14 -2.59
N THR A 14 -5.97 -11.26 -3.81
CA THR A 14 -5.96 -10.20 -4.82
C THR A 14 -7.38 -9.82 -5.25
N ASP A 15 -8.19 -10.79 -5.66
CA ASP A 15 -9.58 -10.60 -6.10
C ASP A 15 -10.43 -9.90 -5.04
N SER A 16 -10.27 -10.30 -3.77
CA SER A 16 -10.98 -9.66 -2.66
C SER A 16 -10.50 -8.24 -2.36
N MET A 17 -9.19 -7.95 -2.45
CA MET A 17 -8.70 -6.59 -2.22
C MET A 17 -9.06 -5.63 -3.36
N ILE A 18 -9.06 -6.11 -4.60
CA ILE A 18 -9.46 -5.31 -5.77
C ILE A 18 -10.96 -4.99 -5.74
N SER A 19 -11.80 -5.77 -5.03
CA SER A 19 -13.23 -5.44 -4.86
C SER A 19 -13.50 -4.06 -4.26
N ARG A 20 -12.50 -3.42 -3.62
CA ARG A 20 -12.59 -2.08 -3.04
C ARG A 20 -12.12 -0.96 -3.98
N PHE A 21 -11.61 -1.32 -5.16
CA PHE A 21 -11.14 -0.36 -6.14
C PHE A 21 -12.33 0.29 -6.84
N PRO A 22 -12.28 1.60 -7.12
CA PRO A 22 -13.33 2.28 -7.85
C PRO A 22 -13.43 1.77 -9.29
N GLY A 23 -14.66 1.59 -9.76
CA GLY A 23 -14.98 1.19 -11.12
C GLY A 23 -16.11 0.16 -11.18
N PRO A 24 -16.37 -0.42 -12.37
CA PRO A 24 -17.51 -1.33 -12.57
C PRO A 24 -17.47 -2.61 -11.72
N HIS A 25 -16.32 -2.94 -11.12
CA HIS A 25 -16.13 -4.11 -10.27
C HIS A 25 -16.17 -3.77 -8.77
N GLU A 26 -16.30 -2.49 -8.39
CA GLU A 26 -16.37 -2.08 -6.98
C GLU A 26 -17.53 -2.81 -6.28
N GLY A 27 -17.26 -3.36 -5.10
CA GLY A 27 -18.21 -4.16 -4.33
C GLY A 27 -18.35 -5.61 -4.80
N THR A 28 -17.59 -6.07 -5.80
CA THR A 28 -17.70 -7.45 -6.32
C THR A 28 -16.34 -8.15 -6.36
N TYR A 29 -16.37 -9.49 -6.22
CA TYR A 29 -15.22 -10.37 -6.35
C TYR A 29 -15.65 -11.64 -7.09
N LEU A 30 -14.73 -12.26 -7.83
CA LEU A 30 -15.04 -13.38 -8.73
C LEU A 30 -14.90 -14.75 -8.05
N ILE A 31 -13.96 -14.90 -7.12
CA ILE A 31 -13.60 -16.19 -6.52
C ILE A 31 -14.28 -16.32 -5.16
N ASN A 32 -15.33 -17.14 -5.09
CA ASN A 32 -16.02 -17.42 -3.83
C ASN A 32 -15.25 -18.44 -2.97
N PRO A 33 -14.81 -18.10 -1.74
CA PRO A 33 -14.10 -19.05 -0.87
C PRO A 33 -14.90 -20.31 -0.50
N LYS A 34 -16.23 -20.28 -0.59
CA LYS A 34 -17.09 -21.46 -0.36
C LYS A 34 -17.06 -22.46 -1.52
N GLN A 35 -16.51 -22.07 -2.67
CA GLN A 35 -16.40 -22.91 -3.87
C GLN A 35 -15.00 -23.53 -4.04
N MET A 36 -14.17 -23.48 -3.00
CA MET A 36 -12.84 -24.07 -2.99
C MET A 36 -12.63 -25.00 -1.78
N ASN A 37 -11.72 -25.95 -1.93
CA ASN A 37 -11.29 -26.85 -0.85
C ASN A 37 -9.76 -26.85 -0.72
N ILE A 38 -9.18 -25.68 -0.43
CA ILE A 38 -7.73 -25.48 -0.36
C ILE A 38 -7.36 -24.92 1.02
N ARG A 39 -6.54 -25.67 1.76
CA ARG A 39 -6.00 -25.22 3.06
C ARG A 39 -5.18 -23.95 2.91
N LYS A 40 -5.15 -23.11 3.96
CA LYS A 40 -4.28 -21.93 4.02
C LYS A 40 -2.80 -22.33 3.86
N PRO A 41 -1.95 -21.48 3.25
CA PRO A 41 -0.53 -21.78 3.10
C PRO A 41 0.19 -21.81 4.46
N LEU A 42 1.33 -22.48 4.50
CA LEU A 42 2.18 -22.57 5.67
C LEU A 42 3.09 -21.35 5.78
N ASN A 43 3.44 -21.00 7.02
CA ASN A 43 4.52 -20.06 7.29
C ASN A 43 5.86 -20.77 7.16
N ALA A 44 6.40 -20.86 5.94
CA ALA A 44 7.65 -21.55 5.66
C ALA A 44 8.42 -20.80 4.57
N ASP A 45 9.75 -20.87 4.63
CA ASP A 45 10.62 -20.37 3.57
C ASP A 45 10.58 -21.35 2.39
N ASP A 46 10.98 -20.90 1.19
CA ASP A 46 10.93 -21.73 -0.01
C ASP A 46 11.93 -22.89 0.04
N GLU A 47 13.05 -22.63 0.70
CA GLU A 47 14.15 -23.54 0.96
C GLU A 47 13.74 -24.68 1.90
N ASP A 48 12.70 -24.46 2.72
CA ASP A 48 12.14 -25.49 3.60
C ASP A 48 11.16 -26.42 2.84
N LEU A 49 10.81 -26.13 1.59
CA LEU A 49 9.87 -26.91 0.79
C LEU A 49 10.54 -28.11 0.11
N VAL A 50 10.98 -29.08 0.89
CA VAL A 50 11.65 -30.29 0.40
C VAL A 50 10.63 -31.36 -0.03
N GLU A 51 10.76 -31.85 -1.27
CA GLU A 51 9.89 -32.91 -1.80
C GLU A 51 10.04 -34.23 -1.01
N GLY A 52 8.92 -34.88 -0.72
CA GLY A 52 8.89 -36.15 0.02
C GLY A 52 9.02 -36.02 1.54
N GLN A 53 9.18 -34.82 2.08
CA GLN A 53 9.17 -34.56 3.53
C GLN A 53 7.82 -34.00 4.01
N GLU A 54 7.51 -34.23 5.28
CA GLU A 54 6.35 -33.60 5.91
C GLU A 54 6.62 -32.09 6.09
N LEU A 55 5.77 -31.26 5.49
CA LEU A 55 5.88 -29.82 5.59
C LEU A 55 5.16 -29.32 6.84
N VAL A 56 5.93 -28.79 7.79
CA VAL A 56 5.42 -28.17 9.02
C VAL A 56 5.73 -26.67 8.99
N GLY A 57 4.69 -25.84 9.15
CA GLY A 57 4.87 -24.40 9.20
C GLY A 57 5.53 -23.92 10.49
N LYS A 58 6.36 -22.88 10.39
CA LYS A 58 6.94 -22.17 11.52
C LYS A 58 5.87 -21.38 12.29
N PRO A 59 6.06 -21.11 13.59
CA PRO A 59 5.19 -20.20 14.35
C PRO A 59 5.05 -18.83 13.68
N MET A 60 3.89 -18.18 13.85
CA MET A 60 3.55 -16.92 13.15
C MET A 60 4.36 -15.71 13.61
N ASN A 61 5.03 -15.82 14.76
CA ASN A 61 6.00 -14.84 15.26
C ASN A 61 7.42 -15.06 14.73
N CYS A 62 7.66 -16.13 13.96
CA CYS A 62 8.90 -16.35 13.23
C CYS A 62 8.76 -15.79 11.81
N SER A 63 9.64 -14.86 11.46
CA SER A 63 9.67 -14.25 10.13
C SER A 63 10.11 -15.25 9.06
N THR A 64 9.43 -15.24 7.92
CA THR A 64 9.69 -16.08 6.73
C THR A 64 9.42 -15.29 5.44
N ASN A 65 9.75 -15.89 4.28
CA ASN A 65 9.36 -15.42 2.94
C ASN A 65 7.83 -15.23 2.83
N MET A 66 7.06 -16.02 3.58
CA MET A 66 5.60 -16.07 3.54
C MET A 66 4.89 -15.18 4.58
N SER A 67 5.63 -14.50 5.46
CA SER A 67 5.01 -13.78 6.57
C SER A 67 4.04 -12.69 6.13
N TYR A 68 4.46 -11.80 5.23
CA TYR A 68 3.58 -10.80 4.63
C TYR A 68 2.41 -11.44 3.88
N PHE A 69 2.67 -12.47 3.08
CA PHE A 69 1.62 -13.14 2.31
C PHE A 69 0.48 -13.63 3.20
N LEU A 70 0.81 -14.26 4.33
CA LEU A 70 -0.19 -14.78 5.26
C LEU A 70 -0.99 -13.65 5.92
N GLN A 71 -0.34 -12.54 6.28
CA GLN A 71 -1.04 -11.37 6.83
C GLN A 71 -1.90 -10.67 5.78
N ARG A 72 -1.43 -10.59 4.53
CA ARG A 72 -2.19 -10.09 3.38
C ARG A 72 -3.46 -10.91 3.14
N VAL A 73 -3.38 -12.24 3.21
CA VAL A 73 -4.57 -13.11 3.13
C VAL A 73 -5.55 -12.81 4.26
N ARG A 74 -5.06 -12.65 5.49
CA ARG A 74 -5.88 -12.33 6.66
C ARG A 74 -6.58 -10.98 6.52
N LEU A 75 -5.88 -9.96 6.02
CA LEU A 75 -6.47 -8.65 5.70
C LEU A 75 -7.52 -8.75 4.57
N ALA A 76 -7.24 -9.53 3.53
CA ALA A 76 -8.18 -9.73 2.43
C ALA A 76 -9.50 -10.41 2.88
N GLU A 77 -9.45 -11.24 3.91
CA GLU A 77 -10.64 -11.83 4.54
C GLU A 77 -11.50 -10.77 5.27
N VAL A 78 -10.86 -9.81 5.98
CA VAL A 78 -11.55 -8.66 6.59
C VAL A 78 -12.21 -7.80 5.51
N VAL A 79 -11.47 -7.46 4.45
CA VAL A 79 -11.98 -6.68 3.31
C VAL A 79 -13.17 -7.38 2.65
N ARG A 80 -13.09 -8.69 2.42
CA ARG A 80 -14.21 -9.45 1.83
C ARG A 80 -15.45 -9.42 2.72
N THR A 81 -15.27 -9.55 4.04
CA THR A 81 -16.38 -9.49 5.00
C THR A 81 -17.11 -8.16 4.92
N PHE A 82 -16.39 -7.06 4.72
CA PHE A 82 -17.01 -5.76 4.42
C PHE A 82 -17.78 -5.81 3.09
N THR A 83 -17.14 -6.26 2.01
CA THR A 83 -17.75 -6.33 0.67
C THR A 83 -19.04 -7.16 0.66
N ASP A 84 -19.08 -8.29 1.36
CA ASP A 84 -20.27 -9.16 1.48
C ASP A 84 -21.45 -8.48 2.21
N ARG A 85 -21.17 -7.48 3.05
CA ARG A 85 -22.17 -6.79 3.89
C ARG A 85 -22.66 -5.47 3.29
N VAL A 86 -21.94 -4.89 2.33
CA VAL A 86 -22.34 -3.64 1.66
C VAL A 86 -23.28 -3.95 0.49
N PRO A 87 -24.51 -3.40 0.47
CA PRO A 87 -25.41 -3.59 -0.66
C PRO A 87 -24.87 -2.93 -1.94
N LEU A 88 -24.89 -3.67 -3.06
CA LEU A 88 -24.51 -3.16 -4.39
C LEU A 88 -25.40 -2.01 -4.88
N THR A 89 -26.58 -1.83 -4.29
CA THR A 89 -27.59 -0.85 -4.70
C THR A 89 -27.40 0.55 -4.10
N SER A 90 -26.39 0.77 -3.25
CA SER A 90 -26.15 2.09 -2.62
C SER A 90 -24.72 2.61 -2.81
N PRO A 91 -24.28 2.92 -4.04
CA PRO A 91 -22.95 3.48 -4.26
C PRO A 91 -22.82 4.95 -3.79
N SER A 92 -23.94 5.67 -3.69
CA SER A 92 -23.96 7.14 -3.66
C SER A 92 -24.72 7.76 -2.48
N ASN A 93 -25.18 6.98 -1.50
CA ASN A 93 -25.82 7.52 -0.30
C ASN A 93 -25.41 6.75 0.97
N PRO A 94 -24.51 7.31 1.80
CA PRO A 94 -24.15 6.71 3.08
C PRO A 94 -25.25 7.00 4.11
N ASP A 95 -26.27 6.12 4.15
CA ASP A 95 -27.25 6.09 5.24
C ASP A 95 -26.56 5.74 6.59
N VAL A 96 -27.20 6.06 7.71
CA VAL A 96 -26.67 5.77 9.07
C VAL A 96 -26.25 4.30 9.25
N HIS A 97 -27.01 3.37 8.66
CA HIS A 97 -26.68 1.93 8.67
C HIS A 97 -25.38 1.58 7.95
N SER A 98 -24.93 2.41 7.02
CA SER A 98 -23.63 2.27 6.35
C SER A 98 -22.46 2.74 7.23
N TYR A 99 -22.72 3.62 8.20
CA TYR A 99 -21.67 4.12 9.10
C TYR A 99 -21.33 3.15 10.23
N ASP A 100 -22.34 2.50 10.83
CA ASP A 100 -22.11 1.47 11.85
C ASP A 100 -21.24 0.34 11.30
N LEU A 101 -21.54 -0.12 10.07
CA LEU A 101 -20.72 -1.12 9.36
C LEU A 101 -19.28 -0.65 9.15
N VAL A 102 -19.09 0.62 8.79
CA VAL A 102 -17.76 1.23 8.62
C VAL A 102 -16.98 1.19 9.94
N MET A 103 -17.63 1.52 11.06
CA MET A 103 -17.01 1.49 12.38
C MET A 103 -16.68 0.06 12.86
N GLU A 104 -17.55 -0.92 12.56
CA GLU A 104 -17.27 -2.33 12.87
C GLU A 104 -16.05 -2.85 12.12
N VAL A 105 -15.95 -2.53 10.83
CA VAL A 105 -14.81 -2.95 10.00
C VAL A 105 -13.54 -2.18 10.35
N ASP A 106 -13.64 -0.91 10.72
CA ASP A 106 -12.49 -0.18 11.26
C ASP A 106 -11.93 -0.88 12.51
N ALA A 107 -12.81 -1.30 13.43
CA ALA A 107 -12.41 -2.04 14.61
C ALA A 107 -11.76 -3.41 14.28
N GLU A 108 -12.19 -4.07 13.20
CA GLU A 108 -11.51 -5.28 12.71
C GLU A 108 -10.11 -5.00 12.13
N ILE A 109 -9.97 -3.92 11.36
CA ILE A 109 -8.67 -3.48 10.82
C ILE A 109 -7.73 -3.06 11.96
N ASP A 110 -8.23 -2.34 12.95
CA ASP A 110 -7.46 -1.90 14.11
C ASP A 110 -6.92 -3.09 14.91
N ARG A 111 -7.79 -4.06 15.22
CA ARG A 111 -7.37 -5.34 15.83
C ARG A 111 -6.35 -6.08 14.97
N PHE A 112 -6.52 -6.11 13.65
CA PHE A 112 -5.55 -6.70 12.74
C PHE A 112 -4.16 -6.04 12.87
N ILE A 113 -4.10 -4.70 12.93
CA ILE A 113 -2.86 -3.94 13.12
C ILE A 113 -2.22 -4.27 14.47
N GLU A 114 -3.01 -4.34 15.54
CA GLU A 114 -2.53 -4.72 16.89
C GLU A 114 -1.94 -6.14 16.93
N GLU A 115 -2.52 -7.07 16.20
CA GLU A 115 -2.11 -8.47 16.13
C GLU A 115 -1.01 -8.75 15.10
N LEU A 116 -0.56 -7.75 14.32
CA LEU A 116 0.52 -7.96 13.36
C LEU A 116 1.78 -8.47 14.06
N PRO A 117 2.54 -9.40 13.47
CA PRO A 117 3.84 -9.79 14.00
C PRO A 117 4.76 -8.57 14.15
N PRO A 118 5.54 -8.45 15.25
CA PRO A 118 6.34 -7.24 15.51
C PRO A 118 7.30 -6.84 14.38
N PHE A 119 7.79 -7.80 13.59
CA PHE A 119 8.68 -7.53 12.46
C PHE A 119 7.96 -6.95 11.22
N LEU A 120 6.62 -7.01 11.17
CA LEU A 120 5.75 -6.40 10.15
C LEU A 120 5.06 -5.12 10.62
N LYS A 121 5.15 -4.75 11.90
CA LYS A 121 4.64 -3.46 12.38
C LYS A 121 5.58 -2.32 11.98
N LEU A 122 5.02 -1.15 11.68
CA LEU A 122 5.81 0.07 11.67
C LEU A 122 6.37 0.30 13.08
N ASN A 123 7.68 0.48 13.22
CA ASN A 123 8.33 0.66 14.52
C ASN A 123 8.48 2.16 14.80
N GLU A 124 8.26 2.57 16.04
CA GLU A 124 8.56 3.94 16.49
C GLU A 124 10.06 4.26 16.42
N LYS A 125 10.92 3.23 16.50
CA LYS A 125 12.37 3.36 16.36
C LYS A 125 12.78 3.22 14.91
N ASP A 126 13.59 4.15 14.44
CA ASP A 126 14.20 4.09 13.11
C ASP A 126 14.97 2.77 12.98
N LEU A 127 14.64 1.99 11.93
CA LEU A 127 15.33 0.74 11.63
C LEU A 127 16.84 0.88 11.66
N ARG A 128 17.36 2.04 11.24
CA ARG A 128 18.78 2.34 11.18
C ARG A 128 19.46 2.24 12.54
N GLU A 129 18.76 2.57 13.62
CA GLU A 129 19.25 2.53 15.00
C GLU A 129 19.40 1.09 15.54
N LEU A 130 18.77 0.11 14.91
CA LEU A 130 18.91 -1.29 15.32
C LEU A 130 20.29 -1.85 14.99
N PRO A 131 20.78 -2.89 15.68
CA PRO A 131 22.00 -3.60 15.28
C PRO A 131 21.93 -4.08 13.82
N SER A 132 23.05 -4.09 13.10
CA SER A 132 23.11 -4.61 11.73
C SER A 132 22.68 -6.08 11.61
N THR A 133 22.79 -6.84 12.70
CA THR A 133 22.38 -8.25 12.80
C THR A 133 20.90 -8.45 13.12
N ASP A 134 20.13 -7.37 13.36
CA ASP A 134 18.71 -7.48 13.65
C ASP A 134 17.96 -8.03 12.43
N VAL A 135 17.13 -9.06 12.66
CA VAL A 135 16.35 -9.73 11.60
C VAL A 135 15.50 -8.74 10.80
N ARG A 136 15.02 -7.65 11.44
CA ARG A 136 14.19 -6.62 10.81
C ARG A 136 14.92 -5.80 9.74
N LYS A 137 16.25 -5.86 9.67
CA LYS A 137 17.07 -5.23 8.63
C LYS A 137 17.26 -6.10 7.39
N LYS A 138 16.76 -7.34 7.37
CA LYS A 138 16.79 -8.19 6.17
C LYS A 138 16.02 -7.49 5.03
N PRO A 139 16.58 -7.35 3.81
CA PRO A 139 15.93 -6.64 2.70
C PRO A 139 14.51 -7.13 2.40
N GLY A 140 14.29 -8.45 2.39
CA GLY A 140 12.96 -9.03 2.20
C GLY A 140 11.95 -8.60 3.27
N LEU A 141 12.36 -8.50 4.54
CA LEU A 141 11.47 -8.07 5.61
C LEU A 141 11.20 -6.56 5.61
N ILE A 142 12.13 -5.75 5.11
CA ILE A 142 11.89 -4.32 4.87
C ILE A 142 10.76 -4.16 3.85
N VAL A 143 10.84 -4.89 2.73
CA VAL A 143 9.81 -4.87 1.67
C VAL A 143 8.48 -5.41 2.19
N GLN A 144 8.47 -6.58 2.84
CA GLN A 144 7.26 -7.18 3.42
C GLN A 144 6.55 -6.25 4.40
N ARG A 145 7.31 -5.59 5.29
CA ARG A 145 6.76 -4.63 6.25
C ARG A 145 6.18 -3.42 5.54
N HIS A 146 6.91 -2.83 4.60
CA HIS A 146 6.44 -1.70 3.83
C HIS A 146 5.11 -2.03 3.12
N MET A 147 5.06 -3.14 2.37
CA MET A 147 3.84 -3.57 1.66
C MET A 147 2.66 -3.77 2.62
N MET A 148 2.89 -4.41 3.76
CA MET A 148 1.83 -4.64 4.74
C MET A 148 1.26 -3.34 5.29
N ASN A 149 2.13 -2.39 5.64
CA ASN A 149 1.70 -1.11 6.23
C ASN A 149 1.02 -0.21 5.18
N VAL A 150 1.56 -0.09 3.97
CA VAL A 150 0.89 0.65 2.89
C VAL A 150 -0.50 0.08 2.62
N PHE A 151 -0.66 -1.24 2.63
CA PHE A 151 -1.95 -1.88 2.32
C PHE A 151 -2.97 -1.70 3.43
N VAL A 152 -2.60 -1.96 4.70
CA VAL A 152 -3.56 -1.87 5.79
C VAL A 152 -4.03 -0.44 6.00
N TYR A 153 -3.13 0.53 5.98
CA TYR A 153 -3.50 1.95 6.12
C TYR A 153 -4.18 2.47 4.86
N GLY A 154 -3.82 2.01 3.66
CA GLY A 154 -4.53 2.33 2.42
C GLY A 154 -6.00 1.89 2.43
N GLN A 155 -6.27 0.67 2.91
CA GLN A 155 -7.64 0.18 3.08
C GLN A 155 -8.41 0.99 4.13
N ARG A 156 -7.77 1.29 5.27
CA ARG A 156 -8.34 2.11 6.34
C ARG A 156 -8.65 3.54 5.88
N CYS A 157 -7.79 4.14 5.06
CA CYS A 157 -8.04 5.42 4.38
C CYS A 157 -9.31 5.36 3.52
N LYS A 158 -9.38 4.40 2.59
CA LYS A 158 -10.51 4.26 1.65
C LYS A 158 -11.82 3.95 2.37
N LEU A 159 -11.77 3.23 3.50
CA LEU A 159 -12.93 2.97 4.34
C LEU A 159 -13.56 4.26 4.90
N HIS A 160 -12.73 5.20 5.37
CA HIS A 160 -13.20 6.44 5.99
C HIS A 160 -13.30 7.65 5.05
N LEU A 161 -12.74 7.57 3.84
CA LEU A 161 -12.75 8.66 2.85
C LEU A 161 -14.14 9.30 2.63
N PRO A 162 -15.26 8.55 2.53
CA PRO A 162 -16.60 9.15 2.35
C PRO A 162 -17.03 10.10 3.48
N TYR A 163 -16.42 9.99 4.66
CA TYR A 163 -16.75 10.77 5.86
C TYR A 163 -15.77 11.92 6.09
N LEU A 164 -14.76 12.11 5.23
CA LEU A 164 -13.71 13.12 5.41
C LEU A 164 -14.28 14.54 5.46
N ALA A 165 -15.07 14.93 4.45
CA ALA A 165 -15.67 16.27 4.38
C ALA A 165 -16.77 16.45 5.44
N ARG A 166 -17.63 15.45 5.61
CA ARG A 166 -18.71 15.46 6.62
C ARG A 166 -18.16 15.61 8.03
N GLY A 167 -17.11 14.89 8.38
CA GLY A 167 -16.47 14.98 9.70
C GLY A 167 -15.78 16.31 9.99
N ALA A 168 -15.66 17.23 9.02
CA ALA A 168 -15.20 18.59 9.28
C ALA A 168 -16.30 19.49 9.87
N VAL A 169 -17.57 19.13 9.68
CA VAL A 169 -18.75 19.92 10.09
C VAL A 169 -19.66 19.16 11.06
N GLU A 170 -19.81 17.86 10.86
CA GLU A 170 -20.68 16.98 11.64
C GLU A 170 -19.88 16.19 12.69
N ALA A 171 -20.10 16.48 13.98
CA ALA A 171 -19.34 15.88 15.08
C ALA A 171 -19.40 14.34 15.15
N VAL A 172 -20.50 13.75 14.68
CA VAL A 172 -20.67 12.28 14.66
C VAL A 172 -19.65 11.57 13.77
N TYR A 173 -19.13 12.25 12.73
CA TYR A 173 -18.14 11.69 11.80
C TYR A 173 -16.71 12.18 12.07
N ALA A 174 -16.48 12.97 13.13
CA ALA A 174 -15.18 13.55 13.44
C ALA A 174 -14.11 12.48 13.66
N HIS A 175 -14.47 11.36 14.30
CA HIS A 175 -13.57 10.22 14.49
C HIS A 175 -13.11 9.62 13.16
N SER A 176 -14.02 9.36 12.22
CA SER A 176 -13.65 8.83 10.91
C SER A 176 -12.79 9.78 10.10
N ARG A 177 -13.04 11.09 10.18
CA ARG A 177 -12.14 12.08 9.58
C ARG A 177 -10.73 11.96 10.17
N GLN A 178 -10.61 11.85 11.48
CA GLN A 178 -9.31 11.70 12.16
C GLN A 178 -8.59 10.42 11.71
N VAL A 179 -9.26 9.27 11.76
CA VAL A 179 -8.68 7.97 11.36
C VAL A 179 -8.26 7.98 9.88
N CYS A 180 -9.05 8.61 9.00
CA CYS A 180 -8.71 8.75 7.59
C CYS A 180 -7.40 9.53 7.39
N LEU A 181 -7.24 10.66 8.09
CA LEU A 181 -6.03 11.49 8.01
C LEU A 181 -4.80 10.80 8.58
N ASP A 182 -4.95 10.17 9.75
CA ASP A 182 -3.84 9.46 10.38
C ASP A 182 -3.39 8.27 9.52
N SER A 183 -4.34 7.52 8.96
CA SER A 183 -4.02 6.43 8.02
C SER A 183 -3.31 6.97 6.77
N ALA A 184 -3.71 8.14 6.25
CA ALA A 184 -3.08 8.73 5.07
C ALA A 184 -1.63 9.13 5.35
N ARG A 185 -1.38 9.76 6.52
CA ARG A 185 -0.02 10.06 6.98
C ARG A 185 0.83 8.81 7.14
N MET A 186 0.27 7.73 7.69
CA MET A 186 0.99 6.47 7.84
C MET A 186 1.41 5.88 6.49
N VAL A 187 0.58 5.97 5.45
CA VAL A 187 0.97 5.57 4.09
C VAL A 187 2.14 6.41 3.58
N ILE A 188 2.05 7.74 3.68
CA ILE A 188 3.11 8.66 3.21
C ILE A 188 4.42 8.44 3.99
N GLN A 189 4.35 8.31 5.32
CA GLN A 189 5.51 8.01 6.16
C GLN A 189 6.16 6.68 5.75
N THR A 190 5.35 5.64 5.52
CA THR A 190 5.85 4.31 5.12
C THR A 190 6.57 4.34 3.76
N GLU A 191 6.12 5.18 2.82
CA GLU A 191 6.79 5.42 1.53
C GLU A 191 8.13 6.12 1.70
N GLN A 192 8.20 7.16 2.55
CA GLN A 192 9.44 7.88 2.82
C GLN A 192 10.47 7.05 3.56
N GLU A 193 10.03 6.20 4.50
CA GLU A 193 10.90 5.27 5.20
C GLU A 193 11.52 4.26 4.22
N LEU A 194 10.78 3.82 3.20
CA LEU A 194 11.34 2.95 2.18
C LEU A 194 12.30 3.67 1.23
N GLU A 195 12.00 4.92 0.83
CA GLU A 195 12.89 5.73 -0.02
C GLU A 195 14.27 5.95 0.65
N LYS A 196 14.27 5.95 1.98
CA LYS A 196 15.43 6.02 2.85
C LYS A 196 16.26 4.71 2.88
N GLU A 197 15.71 3.59 2.43
CA GLU A 197 16.36 2.29 2.43
C GLU A 197 17.08 2.01 1.10
N ALA A 198 18.24 1.36 1.16
CA ALA A 198 19.02 0.98 -0.02
C ALA A 198 18.47 -0.32 -0.65
N THR A 199 17.23 -0.27 -1.16
CA THR A 199 16.55 -1.42 -1.78
C THR A 199 16.20 -1.17 -3.25
N THR A 200 16.38 -2.19 -4.09
CA THR A 200 15.98 -2.15 -5.52
C THR A 200 14.47 -2.00 -5.68
N PHE A 201 13.69 -2.45 -4.70
CA PHE A 201 12.23 -2.35 -4.68
C PHE A 201 11.72 -0.91 -4.81
N ASN A 202 12.51 0.09 -4.41
CA ASN A 202 12.15 1.50 -4.59
C ASN A 202 11.79 1.84 -6.04
N SER A 203 12.49 1.24 -7.01
CA SER A 203 12.28 1.51 -8.43
C SER A 203 11.01 0.86 -9.03
N THR A 204 10.44 -0.15 -8.38
CA THR A 204 9.34 -0.97 -8.94
C THR A 204 8.07 -0.96 -8.10
N ARG A 205 8.12 -0.57 -6.83
CA ARG A 205 6.99 -0.64 -5.87
C ARG A 205 5.69 0.00 -6.38
N LEU A 206 5.78 1.14 -7.04
CA LEU A 206 4.62 1.90 -7.53
C LEU A 206 4.02 1.32 -8.83
N ARG A 207 4.64 0.27 -9.40
CA ARG A 207 4.02 -0.55 -10.45
C ARG A 207 3.02 -1.56 -9.90
N LEU A 208 3.03 -1.82 -8.59
CA LEU A 208 2.09 -2.72 -7.94
C LEU A 208 0.78 -1.97 -7.69
N CYS A 209 -0.30 -2.40 -8.34
CA CYS A 209 -1.59 -1.68 -8.34
C CYS A 209 -2.14 -1.41 -6.92
N LEU A 210 -1.98 -2.34 -5.98
CA LEU A 210 -2.41 -2.18 -4.58
C LEU A 210 -1.60 -1.11 -3.82
N VAL A 211 -0.29 -1.01 -4.08
CA VAL A 211 0.58 0.02 -3.48
C VAL A 211 0.17 1.37 -4.05
N LEU A 212 0.14 1.45 -5.39
CA LEU A 212 -0.18 2.66 -6.12
C LEU A 212 -1.55 3.22 -5.72
N HIS A 213 -2.58 2.38 -5.67
CA HIS A 213 -3.92 2.77 -5.22
C HIS A 213 -3.90 3.32 -3.78
N SER A 214 -3.22 2.64 -2.86
CA SER A 214 -3.14 3.05 -1.45
C SER A 214 -2.47 4.42 -1.29
N VAL A 215 -1.37 4.63 -2.02
CA VAL A 215 -0.65 5.91 -2.06
C VAL A 215 -1.54 7.02 -2.65
N PHE A 216 -2.24 6.75 -3.75
CA PHE A 216 -3.14 7.75 -4.33
C PHE A 216 -4.31 8.14 -3.43
N VAL A 217 -4.94 7.16 -2.76
CA VAL A 217 -5.99 7.46 -1.80
C VAL A 217 -5.44 8.34 -0.67
N ALA A 218 -4.25 8.06 -0.16
CA ALA A 218 -3.62 8.88 0.88
C ALA A 218 -3.34 10.32 0.40
N ILE A 219 -2.81 10.48 -0.83
CA ILE A 219 -2.58 11.80 -1.44
C ILE A 219 -3.89 12.58 -1.58
N ILE A 220 -4.95 11.93 -2.08
CA ILE A 220 -6.28 12.53 -2.21
C ILE A 220 -6.80 12.99 -0.84
N VAL A 221 -6.72 12.14 0.18
CA VAL A 221 -7.17 12.49 1.55
C VAL A 221 -6.46 13.74 2.08
N LEU A 222 -5.13 13.80 1.99
CA LEU A 222 -4.34 14.93 2.49
C LEU A 222 -4.61 16.22 1.70
N LEU A 223 -4.76 16.11 0.38
CA LEU A 223 -5.08 17.24 -0.48
C LEU A 223 -6.48 17.79 -0.20
N LEU A 224 -7.46 16.91 0.00
CA LEU A 224 -8.82 17.32 0.37
C LEU A 224 -8.85 17.97 1.74
N ASP A 225 -8.12 17.43 2.72
CA ASP A 225 -8.01 18.05 4.04
C ASP A 225 -7.36 19.43 4.01
N PHE A 226 -6.41 19.61 3.10
CA PHE A 226 -5.80 20.91 2.85
C PHE A 226 -6.83 21.88 2.25
N CYS A 227 -7.62 21.44 1.26
CA CYS A 227 -8.66 22.25 0.61
C CYS A 227 -9.83 22.60 1.55
N LEU A 228 -10.19 21.71 2.47
CA LEU A 228 -11.30 21.89 3.43
C LEU A 228 -10.91 22.73 4.66
N GLY A 229 -9.61 22.92 4.92
CA GLY A 229 -9.14 23.67 6.08
C GLY A 229 -9.47 25.17 5.97
N ALA A 230 -10.01 25.77 7.03
CA ALA A 230 -9.96 27.21 7.19
C ALA A 230 -8.51 27.60 7.53
N GLU A 231 -7.86 28.41 6.68
CA GLU A 231 -6.47 28.88 6.83
C GLU A 231 -5.38 27.78 6.71
N PRO A 232 -5.35 27.00 5.62
CA PRO A 232 -4.41 25.89 5.47
C PRO A 232 -2.94 26.37 5.40
N GLU A 233 -2.69 27.60 4.96
CA GLU A 233 -1.35 28.22 4.94
C GLU A 233 -0.74 28.44 6.33
N LYS A 234 -1.56 28.47 7.39
CA LYS A 234 -1.08 28.59 8.78
C LYS A 234 -0.80 27.24 9.43
N ASN A 235 -1.25 26.14 8.83
CA ASN A 235 -1.07 24.80 9.38
C ASN A 235 0.16 24.15 8.73
N GLU A 236 1.31 24.38 9.36
CA GLU A 236 2.61 23.87 8.93
C GLU A 236 2.62 22.35 8.71
N GLN A 237 1.92 21.58 9.56
CA GLN A 237 1.83 20.12 9.42
C GLN A 237 1.06 19.74 8.15
N LYS A 238 -0.10 20.34 7.89
CA LYS A 238 -0.87 20.06 6.65
C LYS A 238 -0.07 20.42 5.40
N ARG A 239 0.70 21.51 5.46
CA ARG A 239 1.59 21.92 4.37
C ARG A 239 2.70 20.91 4.14
N GLN A 240 3.30 20.40 5.21
CA GLN A 240 4.34 19.38 5.14
C GLN A 240 3.78 18.06 4.58
N ASP A 241 2.64 17.59 5.12
CA ASP A 241 1.94 16.39 4.63
C ASP A 241 1.68 16.47 3.12
N LEU A 242 1.20 17.62 2.62
CA LEU A 242 0.92 17.84 1.20
C LEU A 242 2.19 17.82 0.34
N LEU A 243 3.29 18.44 0.80
CA LEU A 243 4.56 18.45 0.06
C LEU A 243 5.12 17.05 -0.08
N GLU A 244 5.09 16.27 1.00
CA GLU A 244 5.58 14.91 1.04
C GLU A 244 4.78 13.98 0.12
N ALA A 245 3.45 14.12 0.15
CA ALA A 245 2.54 13.45 -0.77
C ALA A 245 2.82 13.82 -2.23
N TRP A 246 3.09 15.09 -2.51
CA TRP A 246 3.39 15.58 -3.86
C TRP A 246 4.73 15.07 -4.41
N ASP A 247 5.77 15.01 -3.56
CA ASP A 247 7.08 14.49 -3.97
C ASP A 247 7.00 13.00 -4.38
N ILE A 248 6.20 12.20 -3.67
CA ILE A 248 5.95 10.78 -4.03
C ILE A 248 5.20 10.70 -5.37
N LEU A 249 4.18 11.55 -5.55
CA LEU A 249 3.41 11.62 -6.79
C LEU A 249 4.32 11.93 -7.99
N GLU A 250 5.19 12.93 -7.86
CA GLU A 250 6.12 13.34 -8.91
C GLU A 250 7.11 12.22 -9.27
N ALA A 251 7.65 11.52 -8.27
CA ALA A 251 8.54 10.38 -8.49
C ALA A 251 7.85 9.22 -9.24
N SER A 252 6.53 9.12 -9.13
CA SER A 252 5.74 8.05 -9.73
C SER A 252 5.32 8.29 -11.19
N LYS A 253 5.50 9.52 -11.72
CA LYS A 253 5.20 9.86 -13.13
C LYS A 253 5.93 8.99 -14.13
N GLU A 254 7.21 8.76 -13.87
CA GLU A 254 8.09 7.97 -14.74
C GLU A 254 7.78 6.46 -14.67
N LEU A 255 6.97 6.05 -13.70
CA LEU A 255 6.70 4.64 -13.39
C LEU A 255 5.32 4.17 -13.88
N SER A 256 4.35 5.08 -14.05
CA SER A 256 2.98 4.73 -14.47
C SER A 256 2.28 5.89 -15.21
N LYS A 257 1.75 5.61 -16.41
CA LYS A 257 0.99 6.57 -17.23
C LYS A 257 -0.26 7.16 -16.51
N PRO A 258 -1.08 6.35 -15.81
CA PRO A 258 -2.22 6.83 -15.02
C PRO A 258 -1.87 7.91 -13.99
N THR A 259 -0.65 7.88 -13.44
CA THR A 259 -0.17 8.90 -12.50
C THR A 259 -0.25 10.29 -13.10
N ALA A 260 0.09 10.46 -14.38
CA ALA A 260 0.04 11.75 -15.05
C ALA A 260 -1.39 12.32 -15.08
N ARG A 261 -2.39 11.48 -15.40
CA ARG A 261 -3.81 11.86 -15.39
C ARG A 261 -4.27 12.26 -13.98
N ILE A 262 -3.91 11.47 -12.97
CA ILE A 262 -4.26 11.74 -11.58
C ILE A 262 -3.65 13.06 -11.11
N GLN A 263 -2.39 13.31 -11.46
CA GLN A 263 -1.74 14.55 -11.10
C GLN A 263 -2.32 15.76 -11.82
N ASP A 264 -2.76 15.62 -13.08
CA ASP A 264 -3.48 16.67 -13.79
C ASP A 264 -4.81 16.99 -13.09
N LEU A 265 -5.55 15.96 -12.64
CA LEU A 265 -6.78 16.13 -11.88
C LEU A 265 -6.52 16.80 -10.53
N LEU A 266 -5.53 16.32 -9.77
CA LEU A 266 -5.14 16.93 -8.50
C LEU A 266 -4.69 18.38 -8.68
N SER A 267 -3.89 18.67 -9.70
CA SER A 267 -3.47 20.03 -10.04
C SER A 267 -4.66 20.94 -10.36
N GLN A 268 -5.69 20.43 -11.04
CA GLN A 268 -6.91 21.18 -11.34
C GLN A 268 -7.71 21.47 -10.06
N VAL A 269 -7.85 20.49 -9.15
CA VAL A 269 -8.49 20.68 -7.84
C VAL A 269 -7.75 21.75 -7.04
N MET A 270 -6.42 21.68 -6.96
CA MET A 270 -5.62 22.68 -6.25
C MET A 270 -5.80 24.10 -6.82
N LYS A 271 -5.80 24.24 -8.14
CA LYS A 271 -6.06 25.52 -8.82
C LYS A 271 -7.47 26.05 -8.50
N LYS A 272 -8.48 25.19 -8.56
CA LYS A 272 -9.89 25.53 -8.24
C LYS A 272 -10.02 26.05 -6.81
N HIS A 273 -9.33 25.41 -5.86
CA HIS A 273 -9.33 25.78 -4.45
C HIS A 273 -8.25 26.82 -4.07
N LYS A 274 -7.57 27.44 -5.06
CA LYS A 274 -6.52 28.46 -4.88
C LYS A 274 -5.37 28.01 -3.96
N VAL A 275 -5.09 26.71 -3.93
CA VAL A 275 -3.96 26.15 -3.20
C VAL A 275 -2.69 26.31 -4.03
N THR A 276 -1.72 27.04 -3.49
CA THR A 276 -0.38 27.14 -4.11
C THR A 276 0.54 26.14 -3.43
N LEU A 277 1.08 25.20 -4.20
CA LEU A 277 2.17 24.34 -3.71
C LEU A 277 3.39 25.22 -3.39
N PRO A 278 3.98 25.11 -2.18
CA PRO A 278 5.31 25.63 -1.97
C PRO A 278 6.25 24.93 -2.94
N VAL A 279 6.99 25.69 -3.75
CA VAL A 279 8.04 25.10 -4.60
C VAL A 279 8.99 24.34 -3.70
N SER A 280 9.03 23.01 -3.83
CA SER A 280 10.03 22.17 -3.16
C SER A 280 11.40 22.70 -3.58
N LYS A 281 12.18 23.23 -2.63
CA LYS A 281 13.58 23.56 -2.88
C LYS A 281 14.24 22.24 -3.27
N GLN A 282 14.54 22.08 -4.55
CA GLN A 282 15.24 20.91 -5.11
C GLN A 282 16.24 20.36 -4.10
N ARG A 283 15.93 19.22 -3.48
CA ARG A 283 16.95 18.38 -2.88
C ARG A 283 17.79 17.91 -4.06
N GLN A 284 18.95 18.55 -4.24
CA GLN A 284 19.97 18.10 -5.18
C GLN A 284 20.25 16.63 -4.86
N ARG A 285 19.81 15.72 -5.75
CA ARG A 285 20.33 14.36 -5.78
C ARG A 285 21.84 14.49 -6.01
N PRO A 286 22.72 13.89 -5.18
CA PRO A 286 24.13 13.88 -5.47
C PRO A 286 24.35 13.11 -6.77
N MET A 287 24.69 13.82 -7.84
CA MET A 287 25.28 13.21 -9.04
C MET A 287 26.64 12.66 -8.64
N GLY A 288 26.77 11.34 -8.65
CA GLY A 288 28.01 10.62 -8.37
C GLY A 288 28.17 9.43 -9.30
N CYS A 289 29.12 9.56 -10.22
CA CYS A 289 29.74 8.54 -11.06
C CYS A 289 28.99 8.03 -12.31
N GLU A 290 28.92 8.86 -13.34
CA GLU A 290 29.24 8.38 -14.70
C GLU A 290 30.77 8.42 -14.87
N ASN A 291 31.39 7.25 -15.04
CA ASN A 291 32.57 6.99 -15.87
C ASN A 291 33.12 5.59 -15.51
N LEU A 292 32.71 4.57 -16.27
CA LEU A 292 33.44 3.31 -16.35
C LEU A 292 33.80 3.05 -17.82
N PRO A 293 35.08 2.79 -18.14
CA PRO A 293 35.53 2.48 -19.49
C PRO A 293 35.15 1.04 -19.89
N PRO A 294 35.05 0.74 -21.20
CA PRO A 294 34.68 -0.59 -21.66
C PRO A 294 35.86 -1.55 -21.42
N THR A 295 35.59 -2.72 -20.84
CA THR A 295 36.57 -3.83 -20.82
C THR A 295 36.08 -5.01 -21.65
N PRO A 296 37.00 -5.76 -22.29
CA PRO A 296 36.68 -6.81 -23.23
C PRO A 296 36.59 -8.20 -22.58
N SER A 297 36.21 -9.15 -23.42
CA SER A 297 35.74 -10.52 -23.19
C SER A 297 36.65 -11.51 -22.42
N SER A 298 35.95 -12.47 -21.79
CA SER A 298 36.26 -13.89 -21.53
C SER A 298 37.22 -14.32 -20.39
N SER A 299 36.61 -15.11 -19.50
CA SER A 299 37.06 -16.36 -18.84
C SER A 299 38.29 -16.35 -17.91
N THR A 300 38.09 -16.68 -16.63
CA THR A 300 38.45 -17.97 -15.97
C THR A 300 38.00 -17.93 -14.49
N ALA A 301 37.45 -19.04 -13.99
CA ALA A 301 36.90 -19.21 -12.64
C ALA A 301 37.96 -19.23 -11.53
N MET A 302 37.60 -18.79 -10.31
CA MET A 302 37.93 -19.44 -9.04
C MET A 302 36.89 -19.09 -7.94
N VAL A 303 36.56 -20.10 -7.15
CA VAL A 303 35.51 -20.17 -6.11
C VAL A 303 35.97 -19.52 -4.81
N SER A 304 35.10 -18.70 -4.21
CA SER A 304 35.11 -18.35 -2.78
C SER A 304 33.67 -18.21 -2.28
N ASN A 305 33.33 -18.92 -1.20
CA ASN A 305 32.03 -18.92 -0.55
C ASN A 305 31.71 -17.57 0.11
N GLU A 306 30.77 -16.82 -0.46
CA GLU A 306 30.01 -15.76 0.23
C GLU A 306 28.56 -15.83 -0.25
N THR A 307 27.60 -15.74 0.68
CA THR A 307 26.16 -15.68 0.39
C THR A 307 25.90 -14.52 -0.58
N THR A 308 25.47 -14.84 -1.79
CA THR A 308 25.43 -13.88 -2.90
C THR A 308 24.23 -12.93 -2.81
N PRO A 309 24.33 -11.70 -3.33
CA PRO A 309 23.21 -10.75 -3.49
C PRO A 309 22.06 -11.25 -4.39
N ASN A 310 22.24 -12.40 -5.05
CA ASN A 310 21.33 -12.93 -6.06
C ASN A 310 20.00 -13.44 -5.48
N ASP A 311 19.98 -13.97 -4.27
CA ASP A 311 18.76 -14.55 -3.68
C ASP A 311 17.75 -13.45 -3.31
N ALA A 312 18.24 -12.30 -2.83
CA ALA A 312 17.40 -11.12 -2.55
C ALA A 312 16.84 -10.47 -3.82
N ILE A 313 17.59 -10.54 -4.93
CA ILE A 313 17.14 -10.07 -6.24
C ILE A 313 16.02 -10.98 -6.76
N HIS A 314 16.15 -12.31 -6.59
CA HIS A 314 15.13 -13.27 -7.02
C HIS A 314 13.79 -13.08 -6.31
N SER A 315 13.75 -12.92 -4.97
CA SER A 315 12.48 -12.73 -4.25
C SER A 315 11.76 -11.40 -4.57
N VAL A 316 12.51 -10.33 -4.85
CA VAL A 316 11.94 -9.02 -5.25
C VAL A 316 11.48 -9.04 -6.71
N GLN A 317 12.20 -9.77 -7.57
CA GLN A 317 11.83 -9.99 -8.96
C GLN A 317 10.55 -10.83 -9.05
N GLU A 318 10.39 -11.89 -8.27
CA GLU A 318 9.18 -12.72 -8.23
C GLU A 318 7.93 -11.93 -7.79
N LEU A 319 8.06 -11.04 -6.81
CA LEU A 319 6.98 -10.12 -6.40
C LEU A 319 6.60 -9.12 -7.51
N THR A 320 7.55 -8.76 -8.37
CA THR A 320 7.36 -7.86 -9.53
C THR A 320 6.79 -8.61 -10.75
N ASP A 321 7.16 -9.88 -10.94
CA ASP A 321 6.74 -10.76 -12.03
C ASP A 321 5.38 -11.44 -11.79
N MET A 322 4.78 -11.28 -10.61
CA MET A 322 3.42 -11.76 -10.27
C MET A 322 2.25 -11.03 -10.99
N GLY A 323 2.51 -10.36 -12.12
CA GLY A 323 1.46 -9.96 -13.06
C GLY A 323 0.45 -8.94 -12.55
N LEU A 324 0.88 -7.95 -11.74
CA LEU A 324 0.02 -6.84 -11.29
C LEU A 324 -0.06 -5.67 -12.28
N ASN A 325 0.28 -5.89 -13.55
CA ASN A 325 0.00 -4.95 -14.64
C ASN A 325 -1.50 -4.96 -14.94
N MET A 326 -2.30 -4.48 -13.98
CA MET A 326 -3.70 -4.19 -14.17
C MET A 326 -3.82 -2.94 -15.03
N ASP A 327 -4.77 -2.94 -15.96
CA ASP A 327 -5.04 -1.78 -16.80
C ASP A 327 -5.61 -0.63 -15.95
N LEU A 328 -4.71 0.20 -15.45
CA LEU A 328 -5.02 1.38 -14.66
C LEU A 328 -5.69 2.49 -15.52
N ASP A 329 -5.71 2.35 -16.85
CA ASP A 329 -6.42 3.27 -17.75
C ASP A 329 -7.95 3.08 -17.65
N GLY A 330 -8.40 1.89 -17.21
CA GLY A 330 -9.81 1.55 -16.99
C GLY A 330 -10.34 1.86 -15.58
N MET A 331 -9.51 2.36 -14.67
CA MET A 331 -9.92 2.73 -13.31
C MET A 331 -10.71 4.05 -13.35
N ASP A 332 -11.88 4.07 -12.69
CA ASP A 332 -12.77 5.22 -12.72
C ASP A 332 -12.36 6.27 -11.69
N TRP A 333 -11.30 6.99 -12.04
CA TRP A 333 -10.76 8.09 -11.25
C TRP A 333 -11.77 9.23 -11.06
N GLU A 334 -12.71 9.39 -11.99
CA GLU A 334 -13.75 10.40 -11.88
C GLU A 334 -14.75 10.03 -10.81
N ASN A 335 -15.19 8.77 -10.68
CA ASN A 335 -16.03 8.31 -9.56
C ASN A 335 -15.34 8.46 -8.19
N LEU A 336 -14.03 8.19 -8.12
CA LEU A 336 -13.24 8.45 -6.89
C LEU A 336 -13.25 9.93 -6.50
N LEU A 337 -13.33 10.82 -7.50
CA LEU A 337 -13.34 12.27 -7.34
C LEU A 337 -14.76 12.88 -7.46
N TRP A 338 -15.81 12.12 -7.79
CA TRP A 338 -17.15 12.66 -8.12
C TRP A 338 -17.87 13.16 -6.87
N GLY A 339 -17.56 12.57 -5.72
CA GLY A 339 -17.93 13.13 -4.41
C GLY A 339 -17.30 14.50 -4.11
N LEU A 340 -16.39 14.98 -4.96
CA LEU A 340 -15.66 16.27 -4.86
C LEU A 340 -16.13 17.30 -5.90
N GLU A 341 -16.91 16.89 -6.91
CA GLU A 341 -17.49 17.79 -7.91
C GLU A 341 -18.81 18.40 -7.46
N ALA A 342 -19.50 17.75 -6.51
CA ALA A 342 -20.61 18.37 -5.79
C ALA A 342 -20.12 19.70 -5.18
N PRO A 343 -20.91 20.79 -5.25
CA PRO A 343 -20.56 22.01 -4.54
C PRO A 343 -20.37 21.65 -3.08
N LEU A 344 -19.12 21.74 -2.61
CA LEU A 344 -18.76 21.60 -1.20
C LEU A 344 -19.19 22.87 -0.47
N PHE A 345 -20.50 23.13 -0.49
CA PHE A 345 -21.23 24.40 -0.35
C PHE A 345 -21.36 25.23 -1.64
#